data_AF-A0A414XZW5-F1
#
_entry.id   AF-A0A414XZW5-F1
#
_cell.length_a   1.000
_cell.length_b   1.000
_cell.length_c   1.000
_cell.angle_alpha   90.00
_cell.angle_beta   90.00
_cell.angle_gamma   90.00
#
_symmetry.space_group_name_H-M   'P 1'
#
loop_
_entity.id
_entity.type
_entity.pdbx_description
1 polymer ?
#
loop_
_entity_poly.entity_id
_entity_poly.type
_entity_poly.pdbx_seq_one_letter_code
_entity_poly.pdbx_strand_id
1 'polypeptide(L)'
;MEDWNQVHATVSIDGDNRNYTRISLVQKFGQHHYFDIEVLCSPLVKENVWHHEREEMIALQGKTVVIRMKHEFSGDESIFKGIITSIG
;
A
#
# COMPACT_ATOMS: atom_id res chain seq x y z
N MET A 1 8.55 -27.90 8.93
CA MET A 1 7.48 -27.47 8.01
C MET A 1 7.96 -26.14 7.48
N GLU A 2 8.34 -26.05 6.20
CA GLU A 2 8.66 -24.75 5.60
C GLU A 2 7.39 -23.90 5.62
N ASP A 3 7.49 -22.63 6.01
CA ASP A 3 6.36 -21.71 6.02
C ASP A 3 6.16 -21.18 4.60
N TRP A 4 5.19 -21.74 3.88
CA TRP A 4 4.86 -21.34 2.50
C TRP A 4 4.19 -19.95 2.43
N ASN A 5 3.98 -19.28 3.56
CA ASN A 5 3.44 -17.92 3.62
C ASN A 5 4.53 -16.84 3.68
N GLN A 6 5.77 -17.17 3.33
CA GLN A 6 6.86 -16.20 3.23
C GLN A 6 6.69 -15.39 1.94
N VAL A 7 5.83 -14.38 2.01
CA VAL A 7 5.62 -13.39 0.95
C VAL A 7 6.11 -12.04 1.44
N HIS A 8 7.06 -11.47 0.71
CA HIS A 8 7.47 -10.09 0.91
C HIS A 8 6.62 -9.18 0.03
N ALA A 9 5.88 -8.27 0.65
CA ALA A 9 5.10 -7.28 -0.07
C ALA A 9 5.76 -5.90 -0.01
N THR A 10 5.74 -5.18 -1.13
CA THR A 10 6.17 -3.79 -1.22
C THR A 10 5.03 -2.95 -1.78
N VAL A 11 4.89 -1.73 -1.26
CA VAL A 11 3.89 -0.75 -1.69
C VAL A 11 4.61 0.47 -2.22
N SER A 12 4.25 0.89 -3.42
CA SER A 12 4.70 2.14 -4.01
C SER A 12 3.51 3.01 -4.36
N ILE A 13 3.56 4.29 -3.99
CA ILE A 13 2.56 5.31 -4.31
C ILE A 13 3.25 6.40 -5.13
N ASP A 14 2.74 6.65 -6.33
CA ASP A 14 3.30 7.61 -7.30
C ASP A 14 4.79 7.36 -7.65
N GLY A 15 5.24 6.11 -7.54
CA GLY A 15 6.63 5.71 -7.79
C GLY A 15 7.49 5.62 -6.53
N ASP A 16 7.06 6.22 -5.42
CA ASP A 16 7.81 6.20 -4.16
C ASP A 16 7.41 5.02 -3.27
N ASN A 17 8.41 4.30 -2.74
CA ASN A 17 8.16 3.22 -1.79
C ASN A 17 7.62 3.78 -0.47
N ARG A 18 6.60 3.11 0.07
CA ARG A 18 5.95 3.47 1.32
C ARG A 18 6.06 2.31 2.30
N ASN A 19 6.46 2.65 3.52
CA ASN A 19 6.33 1.73 4.65
C ASN A 19 4.85 1.57 4.99
N TYR A 20 4.45 0.38 5.41
CA TYR A 20 3.07 0.07 5.74
C TYR A 20 3.03 -0.89 6.94
N THR A 21 1.93 -0.85 7.69
CA THR A 21 1.67 -1.78 8.80
C THR A 21 0.76 -2.92 8.38
N ARG A 22 -0.18 -2.65 7.44
CA ARG A 22 -1.19 -3.61 7.03
C ARG A 22 -1.55 -3.46 5.56
N ILE A 23 -1.77 -4.60 4.89
CA ILE A 23 -2.40 -4.70 3.58
C ILE A 23 -3.51 -5.74 3.68
N SER A 24 -4.70 -5.42 3.19
CA SER A 24 -5.82 -6.35 3.05
C SER A 24 -6.35 -6.33 1.62
N LEU A 25 -6.59 -7.51 1.04
CA LEU A 25 -7.20 -7.69 -0.28
C LEU A 25 -8.63 -8.19 -0.12
N VAL A 26 -9.59 -7.46 -0.67
CA VAL A 26 -10.98 -7.89 -0.85
C VAL A 26 -11.22 -8.18 -2.32
N GLN A 27 -11.54 -9.44 -2.63
CA GLN A 27 -11.82 -9.91 -3.98
C GLN A 27 -13.16 -10.66 -4.03
N LYS A 28 -13.99 -10.34 -5.02
CA LYS A 28 -15.28 -10.99 -5.29
C LYS A 28 -15.39 -11.31 -6.77
N PHE A 29 -16.03 -12.43 -7.11
CA PHE A 29 -16.22 -12.82 -8.51
C PHE A 29 -17.04 -11.77 -9.27
N GLY A 30 -16.55 -11.38 -10.46
CA GLY A 30 -17.20 -10.38 -11.31
C GLY A 30 -17.11 -8.93 -10.79
N GLN A 31 -16.27 -8.65 -9.80
CA GLN A 31 -16.08 -7.31 -9.24
C GLN A 31 -14.61 -6.87 -9.27
N HIS A 32 -14.38 -5.57 -9.11
CA HIS A 32 -13.03 -5.03 -8.95
C HIS A 32 -12.40 -5.53 -7.64
N HIS A 33 -11.09 -5.73 -7.67
CA HIS A 33 -10.28 -5.94 -6.46
C HIS A 33 -10.19 -4.63 -5.68
N TYR A 34 -10.30 -4.72 -4.37
CA TYR A 34 -10.08 -3.60 -3.47
C TYR A 34 -8.95 -3.93 -2.50
N PHE A 35 -8.02 -3.00 -2.36
CA PHE A 35 -6.98 -3.06 -1.35
C PHE A 35 -7.21 -2.00 -0.29
N ASP A 36 -7.15 -2.39 0.97
CA ASP A 36 -7.03 -1.50 2.12
C ASP A 36 -5.58 -1.54 2.61
N ILE A 37 -4.94 -0.37 2.74
CA ILE A 37 -3.51 -0.26 3.03
C ILE A 37 -3.34 0.78 4.14
N GLU A 38 -2.75 0.35 5.25
CA GLU A 38 -2.34 1.25 6.33
C GLU A 38 -0.87 1.63 6.12
N VAL A 39 -0.64 2.84 5.60
CA VAL A 39 0.71 3.37 5.37
C VAL A 39 1.26 4.07 6.60
N LEU A 40 2.55 3.87 6.87
CA LEU A 40 3.26 4.64 7.88
C LEU A 40 3.68 5.98 7.28
N CYS A 41 3.11 7.06 7.79
CA CYS A 41 3.58 8.41 7.54
C CYS A 41 4.72 8.74 8.51
N SER A 42 5.82 9.31 8.01
CA SER A 42 6.88 9.82 8.88
C SER A 42 6.32 11.00 9.69
N PRO A 43 6.43 11.01 11.03
CA PRO A 43 6.09 12.21 11.78
C PRO A 43 7.05 13.32 11.37
N LEU A 44 6.54 14.40 10.79
CA LEU A 44 7.40 15.50 10.35
C LEU A 44 8.06 16.17 11.56
N VAL A 45 9.38 16.33 11.47
CA VAL A 45 10.17 16.97 12.52
C VAL A 45 9.85 18.46 12.51
N LYS A 46 9.01 18.88 13.46
CA LYS A 46 8.69 20.27 13.82
C LYS A 46 7.92 21.07 12.75
N GLU A 47 6.59 20.97 12.78
CA GLU A 47 5.62 22.07 12.72
C GLU A 47 4.21 21.45 12.64
N ASN A 48 3.23 22.08 13.29
CA ASN A 48 1.85 21.62 13.51
C ASN A 48 1.40 20.34 12.75
N VAL A 49 1.61 19.20 13.42
CA VAL A 49 1.52 17.83 12.91
C VAL A 49 0.16 17.51 12.25
N TRP A 50 -0.94 18.09 12.72
CA TRP A 50 -2.29 17.69 12.28
C TRP A 50 -2.76 18.24 10.93
N HIS A 51 -2.27 19.41 10.51
CA HIS A 51 -2.78 20.07 9.29
C HIS A 51 -1.99 19.69 8.04
N HIS A 52 -0.66 19.65 8.13
CA HIS A 52 0.20 19.36 6.98
C HIS A 52 0.12 17.88 6.57
N GLU A 53 0.08 16.97 7.55
CA GLU A 53 -0.07 15.53 7.29
C GLU A 53 -1.38 15.22 6.55
N ARG A 54 -2.47 15.94 6.83
CA ARG A 54 -3.76 15.73 6.19
C ARG A 54 -3.77 16.17 4.73
N GLU A 55 -3.17 17.30 4.40
CA GLU A 55 -3.13 17.80 3.01
C GLU A 55 -2.25 16.91 2.13
N GLU A 56 -1.08 16.50 2.62
CA GLU A 56 -0.21 15.55 1.91
C GLU A 56 -0.90 14.19 1.74
N MET A 57 -1.60 13.70 2.76
CA MET A 57 -2.38 12.48 2.64
C MET A 57 -3.51 12.63 1.62
N ILE A 58 -4.33 13.69 1.69
CA ILE A 58 -5.40 13.93 0.70
C ILE A 58 -4.84 14.03 -0.72
N ALA A 59 -3.64 14.59 -0.89
CA ALA A 59 -2.97 14.68 -2.18
C ALA A 59 -2.56 13.32 -2.80
N LEU A 60 -2.58 12.23 -2.01
CA LEU A 60 -2.38 10.87 -2.52
C LEU A 60 -3.64 10.34 -3.24
N GLN A 61 -4.81 10.93 -3.02
CA GLN A 61 -6.02 10.48 -3.70
C GLN A 61 -5.91 10.73 -5.21
N GLY A 62 -6.29 9.74 -6.01
CA GLY A 62 -6.11 9.74 -7.46
C GLY A 62 -4.69 9.34 -7.92
N LYS A 63 -3.72 9.20 -7.01
CA LYS A 63 -2.39 8.68 -7.36
C LYS A 63 -2.42 7.18 -7.64
N THR A 64 -1.46 6.74 -8.44
CA THR A 64 -1.27 5.32 -8.73
C THR A 64 -0.66 4.61 -7.52
N VAL A 65 -1.17 3.44 -7.20
CA VAL A 65 -0.58 2.53 -6.21
C VAL A 65 -0.16 1.23 -6.92
N VAL A 66 1.03 0.75 -6.57
CA VAL A 66 1.56 -0.53 -7.04
C VAL A 66 1.92 -1.38 -5.83
N ILE A 67 1.33 -2.58 -5.75
CA ILE A 67 1.62 -3.57 -4.72
C ILE A 67 2.30 -4.74 -5.40
N ARG A 68 3.51 -5.06 -4.95
CA ARG A 68 4.26 -6.24 -5.43
C ARG A 68 4.36 -7.23 -4.31
N MET A 69 3.92 -8.45 -4.56
CA MET A 69 4.01 -9.57 -3.63
C MET A 69 4.95 -10.59 -4.24
N LYS A 70 6.10 -10.83 -3.59
CA LYS A 70 7.10 -11.79 -4.03
C LYS A 70 7.17 -12.94 -3.04
N HIS A 71 6.96 -14.15 -3.51
CA HIS A 71 7.15 -15.35 -2.70
C HIS A 71 8.67 -15.60 -2.54
N GLU A 72 9.13 -15.73 -1.29
CA GLU A 72 10.57 -15.77 -0.98
C GLU A 72 11.25 -17.04 -1.51
N PHE A 73 10.55 -18.17 -1.48
CA PHE A 73 11.12 -19.46 -1.91
C PHE A 73 11.09 -19.65 -3.43
N SER A 74 9.93 -19.48 -4.07
CA SER A 74 9.80 -19.71 -5.52
C SER A 74 10.27 -18.52 -6.36
N GLY A 75 10.30 -17.32 -5.78
CA GLY A 75 10.60 -16.08 -6.50
C GLY A 75 9.44 -15.55 -7.33
N ASP A 76 8.30 -16.24 -7.36
CA ASP A 76 7.12 -15.82 -8.12
C ASP A 76 6.61 -14.46 -7.63
N GLU A 77 6.22 -13.61 -8.58
CA GLU A 77 5.73 -12.26 -8.31
C GLU A 77 4.28 -12.11 -8.75
N SER A 78 3.47 -11.51 -7.88
CA SER A 78 2.15 -10.96 -8.21
C SER A 78 2.20 -9.44 -8.10
N ILE A 79 1.77 -8.76 -9.17
CA ILE A 79 1.76 -7.30 -9.23
C ILE A 79 0.33 -6.81 -9.35
N PHE A 80 -0.10 -6.00 -8.39
CA PHE A 80 -1.38 -5.30 -8.43
C PHE A 80 -1.13 -3.82 -8.69
N LYS A 81 -1.86 -3.26 -9.65
CA LYS A 81 -1.81 -1.83 -9.99
C LYS A 81 -3.22 -1.27 -9.84
N GLY A 82 -3.33 -0.14 -9.16
CA GLY A 82 -4.60 0.51 -8.92
C GLY A 82 -4.45 2.01 -8.76
N ILE A 83 -5.56 2.66 -8.45
CA ILE A 83 -5.66 4.09 -8.16
C ILE A 83 -6.21 4.23 -6.75
N ILE A 84 -5.65 5.15 -5.98
CA ILE A 84 -6.15 5.46 -4.64
C ILE A 84 -7.47 6.21 -4.77
N THR A 85 -8.57 5.56 -4.39
CA THR A 85 -9.93 6.12 -4.55
C THR A 85 -10.45 6.79 -3.28
N SER A 86 -9.92 6.42 -2.11
CA SER A 86 -10.33 6.93 -0.80
C SER A 86 -9.15 6.94 0.17
N ILE A 87 -9.14 7.91 1.07
CA ILE A 87 -8.17 8.08 2.16
C ILE A 87 -8.96 8.46 3.41
N GLY A 88 -8.65 7.84 4.55
CA GLY A 88 -9.39 8.00 5.80
C GLY A 88 -8.53 7.77 7.02
#